data_AF-A0A1Q3C8L1-F1
#
_entry.id   AF-A0A1Q3C8L1-F1
#
_cell.length_a   1.000
_cell.length_b   1.000
_cell.length_c   1.000
_cell.angle_alpha   90.00
_cell.angle_beta   90.00
_cell.angle_gamma   90.00
#
_symmetry.space_group_name_H-M   'P 1'
#
loop_
_entity.id
_entity.type
_entity.pdbx_description
1 polymer ?
#
loop_
_entity_poly.entity_id
_entity_poly.type
_entity_poly.pdbx_seq_one_letter_code
_entity_poly.pdbx_strand_id
1 'polypeptide(L)'
;VGWARLVWHPARIPKHTFCLWLSILGALKTRDKLLLFGIVPSARCSFNCGDNESGEHLFFACPYTHSIWKKVLGMCNFNRKSLPCPEEIQWMEEHARGKKFPQTLQKLAFGATVYHVWMERNRRSFKNRFLPQEEIIHKIQGDVVAKLIFLE
;
A
#
# COMPACT_ATOMS: atom_id res chain seq x y z
N VAL A 1 9.55 -14.31 -11.57
CA VAL A 1 9.17 -13.86 -10.21
C VAL A 1 7.66 -13.66 -10.13
N GLY A 2 7.01 -14.09 -9.04
CA GLY A 2 5.55 -14.12 -8.94
C GLY A 2 4.90 -12.73 -8.93
N TRP A 3 5.51 -11.77 -8.24
CA TRP A 3 5.01 -10.38 -8.13
C TRP A 3 4.88 -9.63 -9.45
N ALA A 4 5.56 -10.05 -10.52
CA ALA A 4 5.56 -9.31 -11.79
C ALA A 4 4.14 -9.15 -12.36
N ARG A 5 3.26 -10.15 -12.17
CA ARG A 5 1.86 -10.10 -12.63
C ARG A 5 0.95 -9.26 -11.73
N LEU A 6 1.35 -9.06 -10.47
CA LEU A 6 0.69 -8.18 -9.51
C LEU A 6 1.00 -6.72 -9.84
N VAL A 7 2.26 -6.42 -10.16
CA VAL A 7 2.72 -5.07 -10.51
C VAL A 7 2.39 -4.69 -11.95
N TRP A 8 2.76 -5.52 -12.92
CA TRP A 8 2.74 -5.17 -14.35
C TRP A 8 1.51 -5.72 -15.08
N HIS A 9 0.32 -5.47 -14.55
CA HIS A 9 -0.93 -5.86 -15.21
C HIS A 9 -1.44 -4.78 -16.18
N PRO A 10 -2.29 -5.11 -17.18
CA PRO A 10 -2.77 -4.14 -18.18
C PRO A 10 -3.60 -3.00 -17.59
N ALA A 11 -4.43 -3.31 -16.60
CA ALA A 11 -5.28 -2.35 -15.91
C ALA A 11 -4.53 -1.40 -14.95
N ARG A 12 -3.20 -1.46 -14.86
CA ARG A 12 -2.44 -0.72 -13.85
C ARG A 12 -2.59 0.80 -13.92
N ILE A 13 -2.41 1.43 -12.77
CA ILE A 13 -2.14 2.87 -12.65
C ILE A 13 -0.61 3.04 -12.51
N PRO A 14 0.09 3.70 -13.47
CA PRO A 14 1.56 3.73 -13.49
C PRO A 14 2.20 4.18 -12.17
N LYS A 15 1.75 5.32 -11.61
CA LYS A 15 2.25 5.85 -10.32
C LYS A 15 2.12 4.85 -9.16
N HIS A 16 1.03 4.07 -9.14
CA HIS A 16 0.79 3.08 -8.09
C HIS A 16 1.72 1.88 -8.24
N THR A 17 1.83 1.36 -9.45
CA THR A 17 2.64 0.17 -9.72
C THR A 17 4.14 0.43 -9.59
N PHE A 18 4.61 1.63 -9.94
CA PHE A 18 5.98 2.03 -9.65
C PHE A 18 6.28 2.04 -8.15
N CYS A 19 5.39 2.64 -7.34
CA CYS A 19 5.54 2.64 -5.88
C CYS A 19 5.47 1.22 -5.29
N LEU A 20 4.54 0.40 -5.77
CA LEU A 20 4.40 -0.99 -5.34
C LEU A 20 5.66 -1.81 -5.68
N TRP A 21 6.19 -1.67 -6.88
CA TRP A 21 7.43 -2.33 -7.29
C TRP A 21 8.59 -1.98 -6.37
N LEU A 22 8.80 -0.70 -6.07
CA LEU A 22 9.83 -0.26 -5.12
C LEU A 22 9.59 -0.79 -3.70
N SER A 23 8.32 -0.91 -3.28
CA SER A 23 7.97 -1.50 -1.99
C SER A 23 8.39 -2.96 -1.92
N ILE A 24 8.03 -3.76 -2.92
CA ILE A 24 8.37 -5.19 -3.02
C ILE A 24 9.89 -5.41 -3.06
N LEU A 25 10.63 -4.55 -3.76
CA LEU A 25 12.09 -4.61 -3.80
C LEU A 25 12.77 -4.09 -2.52
N GLY A 26 12.02 -3.59 -1.55
CA GLY A 26 12.60 -2.94 -0.38
C GLY A 26 13.43 -1.70 -0.75
N ALA A 27 13.13 -1.03 -1.86
CA ALA A 27 13.87 0.15 -2.32
C ALA A 27 13.36 1.47 -1.72
N LEU A 28 12.19 1.46 -1.05
CA LEU A 28 11.64 2.62 -0.37
C LEU A 28 12.49 3.03 0.85
N LYS A 29 12.68 4.35 1.02
CA LYS A 29 13.47 4.98 2.09
C LYS A 29 12.68 5.11 3.39
N THR A 30 12.42 3.97 4.04
CA THR A 30 11.80 3.85 5.36
C THR A 30 12.73 4.38 6.47
N ARG A 31 12.18 4.75 7.64
CA ARG A 31 12.96 5.41 8.70
C ARG A 31 14.04 4.52 9.31
N ASP A 32 13.83 3.20 9.38
CA ASP A 32 14.89 2.23 9.70
C ASP A 32 16.13 2.41 8.82
N LYS A 33 15.96 2.48 7.49
CA LYS A 33 17.06 2.68 6.53
C LYS A 33 17.67 4.06 6.65
N LEU A 34 16.84 5.09 6.83
CA LEU A 34 17.33 6.46 7.01
C LEU A 34 18.12 6.63 8.31
N LEU A 35 17.74 5.91 9.37
CA LEU A 35 18.46 5.90 10.64
C LEU A 35 19.85 5.28 10.46
N LEU A 36 19.96 4.17 9.71
CA LEU A 36 21.25 3.55 9.39
C LEU A 36 22.19 4.50 8.61
N PHE A 37 21.64 5.40 7.81
CA PHE A 37 22.40 6.44 7.11
C PHE A 37 22.64 7.72 7.94
N GLY A 38 22.19 7.78 9.20
CA GLY A 38 22.33 8.97 10.05
C GLY A 38 21.49 10.17 9.59
N ILE A 39 20.51 9.97 8.70
CA ILE A 39 19.67 11.05 8.14
C ILE A 39 18.56 11.46 9.10
N VAL A 40 18.05 10.51 9.90
CA VAL A 40 17.02 10.76 10.91
C VAL A 40 17.50 10.29 12.28
N PRO A 41 17.09 10.96 13.37
CA PRO A 41 17.55 10.61 14.73
C PRO A 41 16.81 9.41 15.33
N SER A 42 15.71 8.96 14.72
CA SER A 42 14.89 7.87 15.22
C SER A 42 14.15 7.14 14.10
N ALA A 43 13.97 5.83 14.27
CA ALA A 43 13.15 5.00 13.39
C ALA A 43 11.67 4.98 13.78
N ARG A 44 11.21 5.75 14.79
CA ARG A 44 9.79 5.76 15.22
C ARG A 44 8.84 5.93 14.04
N CYS A 45 7.78 5.13 14.01
CA CYS A 45 6.81 5.09 12.93
C CYS A 45 6.21 6.47 12.65
N SER A 46 6.16 6.87 11.37
CA SER A 46 5.57 8.16 10.94
C SER A 46 4.07 8.29 11.25
N PHE A 47 3.42 7.17 11.60
CA PHE A 47 2.01 7.14 12.01
C PHE A 47 1.80 7.19 13.53
N ASN A 48 2.88 7.34 14.33
CA ASN A 48 2.85 7.47 15.79
C ASN A 48 2.14 6.31 16.51
N CYS A 49 2.31 5.07 16.02
CA CYS A 49 1.68 3.89 16.62
C CYS A 49 2.47 3.25 17.78
N GLY A 50 3.64 3.78 18.13
CA GLY A 50 4.49 3.27 19.22
C GLY A 50 5.68 2.42 18.76
N ASP A 51 5.63 1.85 17.55
CA ASP A 51 6.69 1.01 16.98
C ASP A 51 7.67 1.79 16.07
N ASN A 52 8.67 1.07 15.56
CA ASN A 52 9.59 1.56 14.53
C ASN A 52 9.06 1.31 13.11
N GLU A 53 9.36 2.23 12.19
CA GLU A 53 9.05 2.11 10.77
C GLU A 53 10.05 1.18 10.06
N SER A 54 9.54 0.09 9.51
CA SER A 54 10.19 -0.73 8.49
C SER A 54 9.27 -0.88 7.28
N GLY A 55 9.77 -1.45 6.18
CA GLY A 55 8.92 -1.76 5.02
C GLY A 55 7.76 -2.69 5.37
N GLU A 56 8.02 -3.69 6.21
CA GLU A 56 6.99 -4.65 6.66
C GLU A 56 5.97 -4.01 7.60
N HIS A 57 6.45 -3.20 8.55
CA HIS A 57 5.59 -2.47 9.48
C HIS A 57 4.71 -1.45 8.76
N LEU A 58 5.29 -0.66 7.85
CA LEU A 58 4.65 0.52 7.27
C LEU A 58 3.31 0.22 6.58
N PHE A 59 3.23 -0.84 5.78
CA PHE A 59 2.07 -1.04 4.89
C PHE A 59 0.90 -1.78 5.54
N PHE A 60 1.14 -2.90 6.23
CA PHE A 60 0.05 -3.79 6.67
C PHE A 60 0.10 -4.20 8.15
N ALA A 61 1.20 -3.90 8.86
CA ALA A 61 1.35 -4.21 10.28
C ALA A 61 1.16 -2.99 11.21
N CYS A 62 1.40 -1.77 10.75
CA CYS A 62 1.10 -0.56 11.51
C CYS A 62 -0.42 -0.44 11.73
N PRO A 63 -0.91 -0.24 12.97
CA PRO A 63 -2.35 -0.15 13.25
C PRO A 63 -3.09 0.87 12.38
N TYR A 64 -2.44 1.99 12.06
CA TYR A 64 -3.03 3.05 11.23
C TYR A 64 -3.24 2.60 9.77
N THR A 65 -2.26 1.92 9.17
CA THR A 65 -2.34 1.49 7.76
C THR A 65 -3.08 0.17 7.61
N HIS A 66 -3.01 -0.68 8.63
CA HIS A 66 -3.80 -1.90 8.73
C HIS A 66 -5.31 -1.62 8.70
N SER A 67 -5.80 -0.60 9.44
CA SER A 67 -7.24 -0.27 9.43
C SER A 67 -7.71 0.24 8.06
N ILE A 68 -6.88 1.03 7.36
CA ILE A 68 -7.12 1.48 5.98
C ILE A 68 -7.26 0.28 5.07
N TRP A 69 -6.28 -0.64 5.11
CA TRP A 69 -6.31 -1.81 4.24
C TRP A 69 -7.50 -2.73 4.53
N LYS A 70 -7.82 -2.95 5.82
CA LYS A 70 -9.02 -3.71 6.24
C LYS A 70 -10.30 -3.10 5.67
N LYS A 71 -10.45 -1.77 5.70
CA LYS A 71 -11.64 -1.10 5.14
C LYS A 71 -11.69 -1.25 3.62
N VAL A 72 -10.56 -1.09 2.93
CA VAL A 72 -10.47 -1.27 1.47
C VAL A 72 -10.81 -2.70 1.05
N LEU A 73 -10.32 -3.71 1.77
CA LEU A 73 -10.70 -5.12 1.53
C LEU A 73 -12.20 -5.34 1.67
N GLY A 74 -12.83 -4.78 2.71
CA GLY A 74 -14.27 -4.84 2.91
C GLY A 74 -15.05 -4.18 1.78
N MET A 75 -14.60 -3.03 1.26
CA MET A 75 -15.22 -2.36 0.11
C MET A 75 -15.12 -3.17 -1.17
N CYS A 76 -14.07 -3.99 -1.31
CA CYS A 76 -13.89 -4.87 -2.44
C CYS A 76 -14.57 -6.25 -2.26
N ASN A 77 -15.36 -6.42 -1.19
CA ASN A 77 -16.03 -7.66 -0.81
C ASN A 77 -15.07 -8.85 -0.56
N PHE A 78 -13.85 -8.57 -0.07
CA PHE A 78 -12.87 -9.58 0.33
C PHE A 78 -12.86 -9.74 1.85
N ASN A 79 -13.68 -10.66 2.34
CA ASN A 79 -13.79 -10.96 3.77
C ASN A 79 -12.63 -11.86 4.24
N ARG A 80 -11.45 -11.26 4.41
CA ARG A 80 -10.31 -11.91 5.04
C ARG A 80 -9.60 -11.00 6.01
N LYS A 81 -8.78 -11.60 6.87
CA LYS A 81 -7.82 -10.86 7.70
C LYS A 81 -6.69 -10.34 6.82
N SER A 82 -6.27 -9.10 7.08
CA SER A 82 -5.02 -8.55 6.55
C SER A 82 -3.85 -9.31 7.18
N LEU A 83 -2.84 -9.62 6.37
CA LEU A 83 -1.62 -10.31 6.76
C LEU A 83 -0.47 -9.30 6.90
N PRO A 84 0.65 -9.67 7.55
CA PRO A 84 1.87 -8.89 7.47
C PRO A 84 2.38 -8.82 6.02
N CYS A 85 3.24 -7.85 5.72
CA CYS A 85 3.52 -7.44 4.35
C CYS A 85 4.05 -8.55 3.42
N PRO A 86 5.02 -9.39 3.82
CA PRO A 86 5.50 -10.47 2.97
C PRO A 86 4.40 -11.49 2.62
N GLU A 87 3.62 -11.90 3.61
CA GLU A 87 2.52 -12.85 3.46
C GLU A 87 1.36 -12.26 2.65
N GLU A 88 1.12 -10.95 2.81
CA GLU A 88 0.11 -10.22 2.06
C GLU A 88 0.48 -10.16 0.57
N ILE A 89 1.75 -9.90 0.24
CA ILE A 89 2.25 -9.94 -1.15
C ILE A 89 2.11 -11.36 -1.70
N GLN A 90 2.53 -12.39 -0.97
CA GLN A 90 2.41 -13.77 -1.40
C GLN A 90 0.94 -14.15 -1.66
N TRP A 91 0.03 -13.78 -0.74
CA TRP A 91 -1.39 -14.04 -0.91
C TRP A 91 -1.93 -13.40 -2.19
N MET A 92 -1.53 -12.14 -2.45
CA MET A 92 -1.91 -11.43 -3.68
C MET A 92 -1.34 -12.09 -4.94
N GLU A 93 -0.12 -12.62 -4.90
CA GLU A 93 0.46 -13.38 -6.01
C GLU A 93 -0.31 -14.65 -6.34
N GLU A 94 -0.88 -15.32 -5.34
CA GLU A 94 -1.63 -16.57 -5.47
C GLU A 94 -3.08 -16.32 -5.90
N HIS A 95 -3.75 -15.34 -5.29
CA HIS A 95 -5.21 -15.18 -5.36
C HIS A 95 -5.67 -14.10 -6.36
N ALA A 96 -4.81 -13.14 -6.70
CA ALA A 96 -5.12 -12.14 -7.73
C ALA A 96 -4.71 -12.60 -9.15
N ARG A 97 -4.53 -13.92 -9.38
CA ARG A 97 -4.12 -14.45 -10.69
C ARG A 97 -5.26 -14.34 -11.71
N GLY A 98 -4.96 -13.72 -12.85
CA GLY A 98 -5.92 -13.58 -13.96
C GLY A 98 -6.32 -12.14 -14.25
N LYS A 99 -7.37 -12.00 -15.06
CA LYS A 99 -7.86 -10.73 -15.61
C LYS A 99 -9.35 -10.48 -15.36
N LYS A 100 -10.06 -11.40 -14.68
CA LYS A 100 -11.49 -11.19 -14.38
C LYS A 100 -11.62 -10.03 -13.39
N PHE A 101 -12.82 -9.47 -13.33
CA PHE A 101 -13.12 -8.27 -12.54
C PHE A 101 -12.61 -8.35 -11.08
N PRO A 102 -12.85 -9.42 -10.30
CA PRO A 102 -12.38 -9.49 -8.92
C PRO A 102 -10.85 -9.39 -8.78
N GLN A 103 -10.09 -10.06 -9.67
CA GLN A 103 -8.63 -10.01 -9.63
C GLN A 103 -8.08 -8.66 -10.09
N THR A 104 -8.73 -8.03 -11.06
CA THR A 104 -8.36 -6.68 -11.49
C THR A 104 -8.61 -5.66 -10.37
N LEU A 105 -9.78 -5.75 -9.72
CA LEU A 105 -10.14 -4.93 -8.56
C LEU A 105 -9.13 -5.10 -7.41
N GLN A 106 -8.76 -6.33 -7.06
CA GLN A 106 -7.76 -6.60 -6.02
C GLN A 106 -6.41 -5.94 -6.32
N LYS A 107 -5.88 -6.10 -7.54
CA LYS A 107 -4.58 -5.51 -7.90
C LYS A 107 -4.61 -3.98 -7.84
N LEU A 108 -5.69 -3.39 -8.35
CA LEU A 108 -5.89 -1.94 -8.31
C LEU A 108 -5.96 -1.42 -6.88
N ALA A 109 -6.79 -2.04 -6.04
CA ALA A 109 -6.95 -1.67 -4.64
C ALA A 109 -5.61 -1.79 -3.89
N PHE A 110 -4.91 -2.91 -4.05
CA PHE A 110 -3.62 -3.16 -3.40
C PHE A 110 -2.56 -2.13 -3.80
N GLY A 111 -2.38 -1.89 -5.11
CA GLY A 111 -1.44 -0.88 -5.60
C GLY A 111 -1.79 0.53 -5.14
N ALA A 112 -3.08 0.88 -5.13
CA ALA A 112 -3.55 2.18 -4.65
C ALA A 112 -3.32 2.36 -3.14
N THR A 113 -3.58 1.34 -2.32
CA THR A 113 -3.31 1.38 -0.88
C THR A 113 -1.83 1.60 -0.60
N VAL A 114 -0.94 0.82 -1.21
CA VAL A 114 0.51 0.97 -1.04
C VAL A 114 0.96 2.38 -1.44
N TYR A 115 0.47 2.89 -2.58
CA TYR A 115 0.79 4.23 -3.03
C TYR A 115 0.32 5.32 -2.06
N HIS A 116 -0.96 5.32 -1.66
CA HIS A 116 -1.50 6.39 -0.82
C HIS A 116 -0.95 6.34 0.61
N VAL A 117 -0.65 5.15 1.14
CA VAL A 117 0.09 5.00 2.40
C VAL A 117 1.49 5.62 2.29
N TRP A 118 2.23 5.32 1.23
CA TRP A 118 3.56 5.89 1.01
C TRP A 118 3.50 7.42 0.88
N MET A 119 2.52 7.94 0.13
CA MET A 119 2.32 9.38 -0.02
C MET A 119 1.97 10.06 1.30
N GLU A 120 1.11 9.47 2.11
CA GLU A 120 0.78 10.01 3.43
C GLU A 120 2.00 9.99 4.36
N ARG A 121 2.76 8.90 4.39
CA ARG A 121 4.00 8.81 5.18
C ARG A 121 4.97 9.94 4.81
N ASN A 122 5.15 10.20 3.52
CA ASN A 122 6.00 11.30 3.03
C ASN A 122 5.40 12.67 3.37
N ARG A 123 4.07 12.84 3.29
CA ARG A 123 3.38 14.06 3.70
C ARG A 123 3.63 14.38 5.17
N ARG A 124 3.56 13.39 6.05
CA ARG A 124 3.86 13.55 7.49
C ARG A 124 5.33 13.91 7.70
N SER A 125 6.23 13.22 7.03
CA SER A 125 7.68 13.40 7.21
C SER A 125 8.21 14.73 6.67
N PHE A 126 7.76 15.18 5.50
CA PHE A 126 8.32 16.35 4.82
C PHE A 126 7.47 17.61 4.90
N LYS A 127 6.17 17.48 5.20
CA LYS A 127 5.24 18.61 5.23
C LYS A 127 4.56 18.80 6.58
N ASN A 128 4.78 17.90 7.54
CA ASN A 128 4.13 17.91 8.85
C ASN A 128 2.59 18.10 8.76
N ARG A 129 1.96 17.44 7.78
CA ARG A 129 0.51 17.44 7.57
C ARG A 129 -0.02 16.01 7.68
N PHE A 130 -1.17 15.87 8.33
CA PHE A 130 -1.74 14.57 8.68
C PHE A 130 -3.14 14.46 8.09
N LEU A 131 -3.42 13.38 7.38
CA LEU A 131 -4.78 13.04 6.97
C LEU A 131 -5.43 12.07 7.96
N PRO A 132 -6.76 12.18 8.15
CA PRO A 132 -7.53 11.10 8.75
C PRO A 132 -7.56 9.89 7.79
N GLN A 133 -7.87 8.71 8.33
CA GLN A 133 -7.83 7.46 7.57
C GLN A 133 -8.86 7.47 6.42
N GLU A 134 -10.00 8.08 6.68
CA GLU A 134 -11.15 8.21 5.79
C GLU A 134 -10.76 8.93 4.49
N GLU A 135 -9.98 10.00 4.58
CA GLU A 135 -9.49 10.75 3.42
C GLU A 135 -8.55 9.91 2.54
N ILE A 136 -7.74 9.05 3.15
CA ILE A 136 -6.86 8.13 2.41
C ILE A 136 -7.71 7.07 1.71
N ILE A 137 -8.71 6.53 2.41
CA ILE A 137 -9.65 5.53 1.86
C ILE A 137 -10.44 6.11 0.69
N HIS A 138 -10.93 7.35 0.80
CA HIS A 138 -11.61 8.03 -0.31
C HIS A 138 -10.70 8.24 -1.52
N LYS A 139 -9.43 8.60 -1.30
CA LYS A 139 -8.45 8.71 -2.40
C LYS A 139 -8.18 7.38 -3.09
N ILE A 140 -8.05 6.30 -2.31
CA ILE A 140 -7.91 4.94 -2.84
C ILE A 140 -9.13 4.56 -3.68
N GLN A 141 -10.34 4.75 -3.12
CA GLN A 141 -11.59 4.46 -3.81
C GLN A 141 -11.72 5.27 -5.11
N GLY A 142 -11.46 6.57 -5.06
CA GLY A 142 -11.55 7.45 -6.22
C GLY A 142 -10.63 7.00 -7.36
N ASP A 143 -9.36 6.70 -7.07
CA ASP A 143 -8.42 6.23 -8.09
C ASP A 143 -8.84 4.86 -8.67
N VAL A 144 -9.32 3.93 -7.84
CA VAL A 144 -9.77 2.59 -8.29
C VAL A 144 -11.03 2.69 -9.14
N VAL A 145 -12.06 3.41 -8.68
CA VAL A 145 -13.32 3.59 -9.42
C VAL A 145 -13.09 4.28 -10.74
N ALA A 146 -12.33 5.39 -10.74
CA ALA A 146 -11.98 6.09 -11.98
C ALA A 146 -11.30 5.13 -12.96
N LYS A 147 -10.34 4.31 -12.50
CA LYS A 147 -9.66 3.37 -13.38
C LYS A 147 -10.59 2.28 -13.93
N LEU A 148 -11.55 1.79 -13.14
CA LEU A 148 -12.51 0.79 -13.59
C LEU A 148 -13.46 1.33 -14.65
N ILE A 149 -13.93 2.58 -14.50
CA ILE A 149 -14.78 3.25 -15.49
C ILE A 149 -14.08 3.35 -16.86
N PHE A 150 -12.77 3.60 -16.89
CA PHE A 150 -11.99 3.67 -18.15
C PHE A 150 -11.56 2.29 -18.70
N LEU A 151 -11.96 1.18 -18.08
CA LEU A 151 -11.66 -0.18 -18.55
C LEU A 151 -12.86 -0.86 -19.20
N GLU A 152 -14.05 -0.28 -19.10
CA GLU A 152 -15.25 -0.62 -19.88
C GLU A 152 -15.18 -0.01 -21.27
#